data_AF-A0AA42RIH7-F1
#
_entry.id   AF-A0AA42RIH7-F1
#
_cell.length_a   1.000
_cell.length_b   1.000
_cell.length_c   1.000
_cell.angle_alpha   90.00
_cell.angle_beta   90.00
_cell.angle_gamma   90.00
#
_symmetry.space_group_name_H-M   'P 1'
#
loop_
_entity.id
_entity.type
_entity.pdbx_description
1 polymer ?
#
loop_
_entity_poly.entity_id
_entity_poly.type
_entity_poly.pdbx_seq_one_letter_code
_entity_poly.pdbx_strand_id
1 'polypeptide(L)'
;MKKLLLAFAFLPMLSFAQDSSTEINKLYNLQPQAKYIKLTTDPVFFVDGERVDKSVFTKMNPDDIKYITVIKTDKKYPNGKIEIILKKQKES
;
A
#
# COMPACT_ATOMS: atom_id res chain seq x y z
N MET A 1 -10.46 -53.21 36.64
CA MET A 1 -11.20 -52.06 36.11
C MET A 1 -10.73 -50.75 36.76
N LYS A 2 -9.63 -50.13 36.30
CA LYS A 2 -9.18 -48.82 36.85
C LYS A 2 -8.42 -47.91 35.86
N LYS A 3 -8.35 -48.24 34.56
CA LYS A 3 -7.45 -47.55 33.60
C LYS A 3 -8.15 -46.78 32.49
N LEU A 4 -9.46 -46.54 32.61
CA LEU A 4 -10.26 -45.88 31.56
C LEU A 4 -11.06 -44.65 32.04
N LEU A 5 -10.61 -44.00 33.11
CA LEU A 5 -11.27 -42.78 33.64
C LEU A 5 -10.48 -41.49 33.39
N LEU A 6 -9.22 -41.56 32.94
CA LEU A 6 -8.39 -40.37 32.76
C LEU A 6 -8.66 -39.62 31.45
N ALA A 7 -9.27 -40.28 30.46
CA ALA A 7 -9.53 -39.68 29.14
C ALA A 7 -10.64 -38.62 29.15
N PHE A 8 -11.56 -38.64 30.14
CA PHE A 8 -12.64 -37.66 30.24
C PHE A 8 -12.27 -36.37 30.98
N ALA A 9 -11.16 -36.36 31.72
CA ALA A 9 -10.71 -35.19 32.47
C ALA A 9 -10.03 -34.12 31.58
N PHE A 10 -9.56 -34.50 30.38
CA PHE A 10 -8.82 -33.61 29.48
C PHE A 10 -9.62 -33.08 28.28
N LEU A 11 -10.83 -33.61 28.03
CA LEU A 11 -11.72 -33.12 26.97
C LEU A 11 -12.15 -31.63 27.10
N PRO A 12 -12.40 -31.05 28.30
CA PRO A 12 -12.81 -29.65 28.37
C PRO A 12 -11.65 -28.67 28.13
N MET A 13 -10.38 -29.08 28.30
CA MET A 13 -9.23 -28.19 28.08
C MET A 13 -8.98 -27.87 26.60
N LEU A 14 -9.44 -28.71 25.66
CA LEU A 14 -9.33 -28.39 24.23
C LEU A 14 -10.25 -27.22 23.82
N SER A 15 -11.33 -26.96 24.55
CA SER A 15 -12.28 -25.88 24.21
C SER A 15 -11.72 -24.48 24.46
N PHE A 16 -10.70 -24.34 25.32
CA PHE A 16 -10.11 -23.04 25.66
C PHE A 16 -8.86 -22.70 24.85
N ALA A 17 -8.41 -23.59 23.95
CA ALA A 17 -7.29 -23.31 23.05
C ALA A 17 -7.71 -22.55 21.78
N GLN A 18 -8.99 -22.17 21.64
CA GLN A 18 -9.55 -21.60 20.41
C GLN A 18 -9.83 -20.09 20.47
N ASP A 19 -9.13 -19.33 21.32
CA ASP A 19 -9.17 -17.86 21.30
C ASP A 19 -7.80 -17.29 20.92
N SER A 20 -7.59 -17.04 19.63
CA SER A 20 -6.64 -16.03 19.10
C SER A 20 -6.68 -15.96 17.56
N SER A 21 -7.87 -15.98 16.94
CA SER A 21 -7.99 -15.86 15.48
C SER A 21 -8.49 -14.50 14.99
N THR A 22 -8.61 -13.49 15.86
CA THR A 22 -9.05 -12.15 15.44
C THR A 22 -7.92 -11.16 15.19
N GLU A 23 -6.67 -11.44 15.58
CA GLU A 23 -5.51 -10.59 15.21
C GLU A 23 -4.78 -11.04 13.94
N ILE A 24 -4.95 -12.30 13.50
CA ILE A 24 -4.45 -12.75 12.19
C ILE A 24 -5.11 -11.94 11.06
N ASN A 25 -6.34 -11.44 11.28
CA ASN A 25 -7.13 -10.74 10.28
C ASN A 25 -6.71 -9.29 10.01
N LYS A 26 -5.94 -8.68 10.92
CA LYS A 26 -5.24 -7.43 10.63
C LYS A 26 -3.88 -7.65 9.97
N LEU A 27 -3.31 -8.85 10.06
CA LEU A 27 -2.00 -9.19 9.48
C LEU A 27 -2.12 -9.84 8.09
N TYR A 28 -3.21 -10.52 7.76
CA TYR A 28 -3.35 -11.27 6.50
C TYR A 28 -3.71 -10.43 5.26
N ASN A 29 -3.97 -9.12 5.42
CA ASN A 29 -4.09 -8.23 4.27
C ASN A 29 -2.72 -7.72 3.79
N LEU A 30 -1.64 -8.11 4.47
CA LEU A 30 -0.30 -8.06 3.95
C LEU A 30 0.02 -9.44 3.38
N GLN A 31 -0.62 -9.81 2.27
CA GLN A 31 0.13 -10.63 1.32
C GLN A 31 1.45 -9.87 1.10
N PRO A 32 2.63 -10.48 1.35
CA PRO A 32 3.81 -9.99 0.68
C PRO A 32 3.54 -10.31 -0.78
N GLN A 33 2.80 -9.41 -1.45
CA GLN A 33 3.02 -9.12 -2.84
C GLN A 33 4.52 -8.90 -2.86
N ALA A 34 5.28 -9.92 -3.26
CA ALA A 34 6.66 -9.73 -3.61
C ALA A 34 6.57 -8.58 -4.59
N LYS A 35 6.89 -7.37 -4.10
CA LYS A 35 6.85 -6.16 -4.88
C LYS A 35 8.00 -6.41 -5.81
N TYR A 36 7.71 -7.09 -6.92
CA TYR A 36 8.57 -7.12 -8.07
C TYR A 36 8.88 -5.64 -8.24
N ILE A 37 10.11 -5.27 -7.91
CA ILE A 37 10.63 -3.97 -8.29
C ILE A 37 10.74 -4.16 -9.79
N LYS A 38 9.61 -3.98 -10.48
CA LYS A 38 9.60 -3.71 -11.91
C LYS A 38 10.61 -2.59 -11.98
N LEU A 39 11.77 -2.88 -12.56
CA LEU A 39 12.82 -1.90 -12.76
C LEU A 39 12.26 -0.98 -13.84
N THR A 40 11.30 -0.17 -13.45
CA THR A 40 10.60 0.73 -14.32
C THR A 40 11.56 1.85 -14.59
N THR A 41 11.97 1.96 -15.84
CA THR A 41 12.53 3.19 -16.39
C THR A 41 11.50 4.32 -16.42
N ASP A 42 10.30 4.10 -15.86
CA ASP A 42 9.25 5.10 -15.72
C ASP A 42 9.70 6.20 -14.74
N PRO A 43 9.42 7.48 -15.05
CA PRO A 43 9.70 8.60 -14.16
C PRO A 43 8.79 8.56 -12.93
N VAL A 44 9.23 9.24 -11.87
CA VAL A 44 8.39 9.45 -10.69
C VAL A 44 7.45 10.64 -10.90
N PHE A 45 6.20 10.53 -10.43
CA PHE A 45 5.18 11.57 -10.57
C PHE A 45 4.91 12.26 -9.24
N PHE A 46 4.79 13.58 -9.28
CA PHE A 46 4.41 14.42 -8.16
C PHE A 46 3.29 15.38 -8.57
N VAL A 47 2.31 15.60 -7.69
CA VAL A 47 1.22 16.58 -7.84
C VAL A 47 1.25 17.48 -6.62
N ASP A 48 1.43 18.79 -6.83
CA ASP A 48 1.52 19.80 -5.76
C ASP A 48 2.51 19.44 -4.62
N GLY A 49 3.59 18.72 -4.97
CA GLY A 49 4.63 18.28 -4.05
C GLY A 49 4.41 16.88 -3.44
N GLU A 50 3.24 16.27 -3.62
CA GLU A 50 2.95 14.92 -3.14
C GLU A 50 3.27 13.86 -4.20
N ARG A 51 3.87 12.74 -3.79
CA ARG A 51 4.20 11.64 -4.70
C ARG A 51 2.95 10.84 -5.02
N VAL A 52 2.68 10.63 -6.31
CA VAL A 52 1.51 9.89 -6.79
C VAL A 52 1.88 8.79 -7.79
N ASP A 53 0.96 7.86 -8.01
CA ASP A 53 1.08 6.89 -9.09
C ASP A 53 0.76 7.53 -10.45
N LYS A 54 1.33 6.98 -11.53
CA LYS A 54 1.05 7.40 -12.92
C LYS A 54 -0.45 7.38 -13.25
N SER A 55 -1.21 6.48 -12.63
CA SER A 55 -2.66 6.35 -12.80
C SER A 55 -3.40 7.62 -12.37
N VAL A 56 -2.92 8.33 -11.35
CA VAL A 56 -3.50 9.59 -10.88
C VAL A 56 -3.34 10.67 -11.96
N PHE A 57 -2.13 10.80 -12.51
CA PHE A 57 -1.86 11.72 -13.62
C PHE A 57 -2.73 11.40 -14.85
N THR A 58 -2.88 10.11 -15.18
CA THR A 58 -3.65 9.69 -16.38
C THR A 58 -5.15 9.99 -16.26
N LYS A 59 -5.68 10.06 -15.03
CA LYS A 59 -7.10 10.34 -14.76
C LYS A 59 -7.38 11.82 -14.49
N MET A 60 -6.34 12.65 -14.48
CA MET A 60 -6.45 14.08 -14.16
C MET A 60 -7.08 14.85 -15.32
N ASN A 61 -7.89 15.86 -14.99
CA ASN A 61 -8.38 16.81 -15.98
C ASN A 61 -7.24 17.76 -16.39
N PRO A 62 -6.87 17.85 -17.69
CA PRO A 62 -5.80 18.74 -18.13
C PRO A 62 -6.09 20.22 -17.86
N ASP A 63 -7.37 20.63 -17.78
CA ASP A 63 -7.73 22.02 -17.56
C ASP A 63 -7.38 22.52 -16.15
N ASP A 64 -7.24 21.61 -15.18
CA ASP A 64 -6.88 21.94 -13.80
C ASP A 64 -5.35 22.13 -13.63
N ILE A 65 -4.55 21.77 -14.64
CA ILE A 65 -3.09 21.84 -14.59
C ILE A 65 -2.63 23.28 -14.88
N LYS A 66 -1.81 23.83 -13.99
CA LYS A 66 -1.17 25.13 -14.18
C LYS A 66 0.09 25.00 -15.03
N TYR A 67 0.98 24.08 -14.65
CA TYR A 67 2.18 23.74 -15.43
C TYR A 67 2.73 22.37 -15.03
N ILE A 68 3.59 21.83 -15.89
CA ILE A 68 4.31 20.58 -15.67
C ILE A 68 5.80 20.86 -15.81
N THR A 69 6.57 20.45 -14.81
CA THR A 69 8.03 20.48 -14.82
C THR A 69 8.55 19.07 -15.02
N VAL A 70 9.44 18.89 -16.00
CA VAL A 70 10.07 17.59 -16.28
C VAL A 70 11.57 17.68 -16.02
N ILE A 71 12.03 16.91 -15.03
CA ILE A 71 13.44 16.70 -14.75
C ILE A 71 13.82 15.35 -15.35
N LYS A 72 14.61 15.35 -16.42
CA LYS A 72 14.90 14.13 -17.19
C LYS A 72 15.69 13.09 -16.40
N THR A 73 16.81 13.49 -15.82
CA THR A 73 17.67 12.63 -15.02
C THR A 73 18.41 13.48 -14.00
N ASP A 74 18.49 13.01 -12.77
CA ASP A 74 19.26 13.64 -11.69
C ASP A 74 19.78 12.54 -10.74
N LYS A 75 20.77 12.87 -9.90
CA LYS A 75 21.31 11.97 -8.86
C LYS A 75 20.21 11.42 -7.96
N LYS A 76 19.18 12.22 -7.68
CA LYS A 76 18.01 11.80 -6.87
C LYS A 76 16.96 11.04 -7.70
N TYR A 77 16.84 11.33 -8.98
CA TYR A 77 15.82 10.78 -9.88
C TYR A 77 16.46 10.28 -11.19
N PRO A 78 17.10 9.10 -11.17
CA PRO A 78 17.84 8.58 -12.32
C PRO A 78 16.94 8.29 -13.53
N ASN A 79 15.67 7.98 -13.30
CA ASN A 79 14.66 7.75 -14.36
C ASN A 79 13.77 8.98 -14.61
N GLY A 80 14.13 10.12 -14.02
CA GLY A 80 13.41 11.38 -14.15
C GLY A 80 12.28 11.58 -13.15
N LYS A 81 11.86 12.85 -13.02
CA LYS A 81 10.76 13.33 -12.20
C LYS A 81 9.85 14.20 -13.05
N ILE A 82 8.55 13.94 -12.95
CA ILE A 82 7.49 14.77 -13.50
C ILE A 82 6.77 15.41 -12.32
N GLU A 83 6.76 16.73 -12.27
CA GLU A 83 6.09 17.52 -11.23
C GLU A 83 4.98 18.34 -11.86
N ILE A 84 3.77 18.13 -11.38
CA ILE A 84 2.56 18.76 -11.87
C ILE A 84 2.08 19.72 -10.79
N ILE A 85 1.80 20.96 -11.18
CA ILE A 85 1.26 21.97 -10.28
C ILE A 85 -0.14 22.33 -10.76
N LEU A 86 -1.11 22.29 -9.86
CA LEU A 86 -2.51 22.59 -10.19
C LEU A 86 -2.78 24.09 -10.12
N LYS A 87 -3.82 24.51 -10.85
CA LYS A 87 -4.35 25.87 -10.75
C LYS A 87 -4.99 26.00 -9.36
N LYS A 88 -4.57 27.02 -8.60
CA LYS A 88 -5.32 27.41 -7.41
C LYS A 88 -6.66 27.97 -7.88
N GLN A 89 -7.76 27.57 -7.24
CA GLN A 89 -9.03 28.26 -7.43
C GLN A 89 -8.81 29.74 -7.08
N LYS A 90 -9.28 30.65 -7.95
CA LYS A 90 -9.31 32.07 -7.58
C LYS A 90 -10.17 32.17 -6.32
N GLU A 91 -9.57 32.66 -5.23
CA GLU A 91 -10.35 33.22 -4.13
C GLU A 91 -11.22 34.33 -4.76
N SER A 92 -12.53 34.11 -4.75
CA SER A 92 -13.52 35.04 -5.30
C SER A 92 -13.85 36.13 -4.29
#